data_AF-A0A0E0Y6M2-F1
#
_entry.id   AF-A0A0E0Y6M2-F1
#
_cell.length_a   1.000
_cell.length_b   1.000
_cell.length_c   1.000
_cell.angle_alpha   90.00
_cell.angle_beta   90.00
_cell.angle_gamma   90.00
#
_symmetry.space_group_name_H-M   'P 1'
#
loop_
_entity.id
_entity.type
_entity.pdbx_description
1 polymer ?
#
loop_
_entity_poly.entity_id
_entity_poly.type
_entity_poly.pdbx_seq_one_letter_code
_entity_poly.pdbx_strand_id
1 'polypeptide(L)'
;MGIECPLSKLLKIYYNVYVGGDLTEHEIAHIFYGISDDEPDLNSLEAMSYKYVSLTELSSEIKFNNDAFSRWFVYCFPYIKNAFLNESNYTNLLI
;
A
#
# COMPACT_ATOMS: atom_id res chain seq x y z
N MET A 1 7.32 -12.10 3.47
CA MET A 1 7.59 -11.51 2.15
C MET A 1 9.04 -11.73 1.73
N GLY A 2 10.03 -11.76 2.64
CA GLY A 2 11.39 -12.20 2.29
C GLY A 2 12.16 -11.32 1.31
N ILE A 3 11.69 -10.09 1.06
CA ILE A 3 12.30 -9.14 0.13
C ILE A 3 13.23 -8.21 0.90
N GLU A 4 14.43 -8.01 0.38
CA GLU A 4 15.39 -7.00 0.86
C GLU A 4 15.58 -5.92 -0.21
N CYS A 5 15.23 -4.67 0.09
CA CYS A 5 15.45 -3.56 -0.84
C CYS A 5 15.61 -2.22 -0.12
N PRO A 6 16.26 -1.22 -0.75
CA PRO A 6 16.28 0.14 -0.24
C PRO A 6 14.86 0.71 -0.15
N LEU A 7 14.55 1.32 1.01
CA LEU A 7 13.25 1.95 1.25
C LEU A 7 13.34 3.46 1.12
N SER A 8 12.40 4.02 0.37
CA SER A 8 12.14 5.46 0.29
C SER A 8 10.92 5.79 1.12
N LYS A 9 11.02 6.84 1.94
CA LYS A 9 9.88 7.36 2.69
C LYS A 9 8.97 8.11 1.74
N LEU A 10 7.71 7.68 1.67
CA LEU A 10 6.71 8.30 0.79
C LEU A 10 5.97 9.43 1.50
N LEU A 11 5.30 9.11 2.61
CA LEU A 11 4.42 10.06 3.30
C LEU A 11 4.09 9.59 4.73
N LYS A 12 3.39 10.44 5.48
CA LYS A 12 2.83 10.12 6.81
C LYS A 12 1.33 10.45 6.83
N ILE A 13 0.49 9.50 7.26
CA ILE A 13 -0.98 9.66 7.36
C ILE A 13 -1.42 9.43 8.79
N TYR A 14 -2.33 10.27 9.27
CA TYR A 14 -3.11 9.98 10.46
C TYR A 14 -4.48 9.45 10.04
N TYR A 15 -4.94 8.36 10.65
CA TYR A 15 -6.24 7.79 10.35
C TYR A 15 -6.87 7.17 11.61
N ASN A 16 -8.21 7.10 11.59
CA ASN A 16 -9.01 6.44 12.61
C ASN A 16 -10.15 5.69 11.91
N VAL A 17 -10.07 4.36 11.86
CA VAL A 17 -11.00 3.51 11.11
C VAL A 17 -11.45 2.31 11.94
N TYR A 18 -12.75 2.03 11.90
CA TYR A 18 -13.32 0.82 12.48
C TYR A 18 -13.05 -0.37 11.54
N VAL A 19 -12.48 -1.46 12.07
CA VAL A 19 -12.06 -2.63 11.27
C VAL A 19 -12.91 -3.88 11.50
N GLY A 20 -13.86 -3.83 12.43
CA GLY A 20 -14.81 -4.90 12.71
C GLY A 20 -14.74 -5.43 14.14
N GLY A 21 -15.84 -6.01 14.63
CA GLY A 21 -15.95 -6.46 16.01
C GLY A 21 -15.79 -5.29 16.99
N ASP A 22 -14.87 -5.42 17.93
CA ASP A 22 -14.53 -4.37 18.90
C ASP A 22 -13.22 -3.64 18.56
N LEU A 23 -12.76 -3.74 17.30
CA LEU A 23 -11.46 -3.23 16.87
C LEU A 23 -11.56 -1.92 16.09
N THR A 24 -10.70 -0.98 16.47
CA THR A 24 -10.47 0.31 15.79
C THR A 24 -8.98 0.49 15.62
N GLU A 25 -8.55 0.86 14.41
CA GLU A 25 -7.19 1.31 14.13
C GLU A 25 -7.16 2.84 14.21
N HIS A 26 -6.40 3.37 15.15
CA HIS A 26 -6.25 4.81 15.38
C HIS A 26 -4.76 5.15 15.43
N GLU A 27 -4.19 5.49 14.28
CA GLU A 27 -2.74 5.42 14.09
C GLU A 27 -2.16 6.60 13.31
N ILE A 28 -0.83 6.72 13.41
CA ILE A 28 0.00 7.51 12.52
C ILE A 28 0.84 6.55 11.68
N ALA A 29 0.40 6.27 10.46
CA ALA A 29 1.11 5.42 9.51
C ALA A 29 2.23 6.19 8.82
N HIS A 30 3.44 5.64 8.87
CA HIS A 30 4.57 6.08 8.05
C HIS A 30 4.67 5.12 6.85
N ILE A 31 4.40 5.63 5.64
CA ILE A 31 4.38 4.82 4.43
C ILE A 31 5.73 4.92 3.73
N PHE A 32 6.28 3.76 3.39
CA PHE A 32 7.51 3.60 2.62
C PHE A 32 7.22 2.79 1.37
N TYR A 33 8.05 2.94 0.33
CA TYR A 33 8.07 2.05 -0.81
C TYR A 33 9.50 1.61 -1.12
N GLY A 34 9.61 0.46 -1.77
CA GLY A 34 10.83 -0.06 -2.35
C GLY A 34 10.51 -0.66 -3.72
N ILE A 35 11.53 -0.79 -4.56
CA ILE A 35 11.45 -1.44 -5.86
C ILE A 35 12.44 -2.59 -5.83
N SER A 36 11.97 -3.79 -6.13
CA SER A 36 12.79 -4.99 -6.22
C SER A 36 12.22 -5.91 -7.30
N ASP A 37 13.12 -6.66 -7.95
CA ASP A 37 12.77 -7.76 -8.83
C ASP A 37 12.70 -9.11 -8.07
N ASP A 38 12.97 -9.11 -6.76
CA ASP A 38 12.85 -10.30 -5.91
C ASP A 38 11.39 -10.75 -5.81
N GLU A 39 11.18 -12.06 -5.90
CA GLU A 39 9.87 -12.66 -5.68
C GLU A 39 9.56 -12.82 -4.18
N PRO A 40 8.32 -12.57 -3.72
CA PRO A 40 7.96 -12.76 -2.33
C PRO A 40 8.11 -14.20 -1.82
N ASP A 41 8.87 -14.39 -0.75
CA ASP A 41 8.85 -15.59 0.07
C ASP A 41 7.83 -15.42 1.22
N LEU A 42 6.71 -16.12 1.14
CA LEU A 42 5.59 -15.96 2.07
C LEU A 42 5.79 -16.80 3.34
N ASN A 43 5.64 -16.14 4.49
CA ASN A 43 5.30 -16.85 5.72
C ASN A 43 3.79 -17.13 5.71
N SER A 44 3.41 -18.40 5.50
CA SER A 44 2.01 -18.83 5.43
C SER A 44 1.18 -18.57 6.69
N LEU A 45 1.82 -18.32 7.84
CA LEU A 45 1.12 -17.89 9.07
C LEU A 45 0.64 -16.44 9.00
N GLU A 46 1.26 -15.61 8.16
CA GLU A 46 1.00 -14.17 8.06
C GLU A 46 0.33 -13.76 6.74
N ALA A 47 0.64 -14.47 5.64
CA ALA A 47 0.10 -14.15 4.31
C ALA A 47 -0.20 -15.44 3.52
N MET A 48 -1.43 -15.52 2.98
CA MET A 48 -1.89 -16.70 2.22
C MET A 48 -1.55 -16.65 0.73
N SER A 49 -1.48 -15.46 0.14
CA SER A 49 -1.10 -15.26 -1.27
C SER A 49 -0.64 -13.82 -1.51
N TYR A 50 -0.10 -13.56 -2.70
CA TYR A 50 0.16 -12.22 -3.22
C TYR A 50 -0.26 -12.14 -4.69
N LYS A 51 -0.42 -10.91 -5.19
CA LYS A 51 -0.58 -10.66 -6.62
C LYS A 51 0.12 -9.36 -7.00
N TYR A 52 0.68 -9.33 -8.21
CA TYR A 52 1.09 -8.09 -8.86
C TYR A 52 -0.10 -7.53 -9.63
N VAL A 53 -0.34 -6.22 -9.51
CA VAL A 53 -1.46 -5.54 -10.16
C VAL A 53 -1.06 -4.10 -10.45
N SER A 54 -1.51 -3.54 -11.57
CA SER A 54 -1.25 -2.14 -11.88
C SER A 54 -2.02 -1.20 -10.93
N LEU A 55 -1.54 0.03 -10.74
CA LEU A 55 -2.26 1.03 -9.94
C LEU A 55 -3.65 1.33 -10.50
N THR A 56 -3.85 1.22 -11.83
CA THR A 56 -5.13 1.46 -12.49
C THR A 56 -6.13 0.34 -12.20
N GLU A 57 -5.71 -0.92 -12.31
CA GLU A 57 -6.51 -2.08 -11.96
C GLU A 57 -6.85 -2.06 -10.47
N LEU A 58 -5.86 -1.84 -9.59
CA LEU A 58 -6.06 -1.77 -8.15
C LEU A 58 -7.04 -0.65 -7.74
N SER A 59 -6.97 0.52 -8.39
CA SER A 59 -7.94 1.60 -8.18
C SER A 59 -9.36 1.18 -8.54
N SER A 60 -9.50 0.38 -9.60
CA SER A 60 -10.79 -0.13 -10.06
C SER A 60 -11.32 -1.19 -9.09
N GLU A 61 -10.49 -2.14 -8.68
CA GLU A 61 -10.86 -3.18 -7.72
C GLU A 61 -11.32 -2.60 -6.38
N ILE A 62 -10.58 -1.64 -5.80
CA ILE A 62 -10.96 -0.98 -4.54
C ILE A 62 -12.31 -0.27 -4.68
N LYS A 63 -12.57 0.35 -5.84
CA LYS A 63 -13.84 1.04 -6.11
C LYS A 63 -15.03 0.06 -6.22
N PHE A 64 -14.83 -1.10 -6.83
CA PHE A 64 -15.92 -2.06 -7.08
C PHE A 64 -16.12 -3.06 -5.94
N ASN A 65 -15.08 -3.35 -5.16
CA ASN A 65 -15.10 -4.35 -4.09
C ASN A 65 -14.22 -3.90 -2.91
N ASN A 66 -14.61 -2.81 -2.26
CA ASN A 66 -13.86 -2.25 -1.13
C ASN A 66 -13.74 -3.22 0.06
N ASP A 67 -14.73 -4.11 0.26
CA ASP A 67 -14.76 -5.08 1.35
C ASP A 67 -13.74 -6.22 1.17
N ALA A 68 -13.16 -6.38 -0.03
CA ALA A 68 -12.04 -7.29 -0.26
C ALA A 68 -10.68 -6.73 0.23
N PHE A 69 -10.65 -5.49 0.73
CA PHE A 69 -9.44 -4.83 1.19
C PHE A 69 -9.56 -4.44 2.67
N SER A 70 -8.42 -4.31 3.36
CA SER A 70 -8.42 -3.77 4.72
C SER A 70 -8.92 -2.32 4.71
N ARG A 71 -9.64 -1.94 5.77
CA ARG A 71 -10.24 -0.60 5.87
C ARG A 71 -9.19 0.52 5.85
N TRP A 72 -8.04 0.32 6.50
CA TRP A 72 -6.94 1.27 6.44
C TRP A 72 -6.39 1.44 5.02
N PHE A 73 -6.27 0.34 4.26
CA PHE A 73 -5.70 0.42 2.92
C PHE A 73 -6.64 1.17 1.99
N VAL A 74 -7.95 0.90 2.05
CA VAL A 74 -8.96 1.66 1.30
C VAL A 74 -8.90 3.16 1.64
N TYR A 75 -8.76 3.50 2.93
CA TYR A 75 -8.64 4.88 3.39
C TYR A 75 -7.37 5.57 2.88
N CYS A 76 -6.22 4.89 2.98
CA CYS A 76 -4.91 5.45 2.67
C CYS A 76 -4.58 5.45 1.17
N PHE A 77 -5.15 4.53 0.38
CA PHE A 77 -4.76 4.29 -1.00
C PHE A 77 -4.79 5.54 -1.92
N PRO A 78 -5.81 6.43 -1.87
CA PRO A 78 -5.81 7.64 -2.68
C PRO A 78 -4.60 8.55 -2.42
N TYR A 79 -4.17 8.67 -1.15
CA TYR A 79 -3.02 9.46 -0.74
C TYR A 79 -1.70 8.80 -1.18
N ILE A 80 -1.59 7.48 -0.99
CA ILE A 80 -0.43 6.68 -1.40
C ILE A 80 -0.23 6.77 -2.91
N LYS A 81 -1.29 6.53 -3.69
CA LYS A 81 -1.25 6.59 -5.16
C LYS A 81 -0.81 7.97 -5.65
N ASN A 82 -1.40 9.04 -5.09
CA ASN A 82 -1.09 10.41 -5.49
C ASN A 82 0.38 10.76 -5.19
N ALA A 83 0.85 10.47 -3.98
CA ALA A 83 2.24 10.73 -3.61
C ALA A 83 3.23 9.96 -4.49
N PHE A 84 2.98 8.66 -4.74
CA PHE A 84 3.87 7.83 -5.53
C PHE A 84 3.96 8.29 -6.99
N LEU A 85 2.82 8.66 -7.60
CA LEU A 85 2.79 9.18 -8.97
C LEU A 85 3.47 10.55 -9.08
N ASN A 86 3.32 11.42 -8.07
CA ASN A 86 4.02 12.70 -8.06
C ASN A 86 5.54 12.51 -7.93
N GLU A 87 6.01 11.67 -6.99
CA GLU A 87 7.44 11.34 -6.87
C GLU A 87 8.00 10.76 -8.17
N SER A 88 7.29 9.82 -8.79
CA SER A 88 7.71 9.22 -10.06
C SER A 88 7.85 10.26 -11.18
N ASN A 89 6.95 11.24 -11.24
CA ASN A 89 7.04 12.35 -12.19
C ASN A 89 8.28 13.22 -11.92
N TYR A 90 8.63 13.47 -10.66
CA TYR A 90 9.86 14.19 -10.32
C TYR A 90 11.11 13.40 -10.68
N THR A 91 11.16 12.11 -10.37
CA THR A 91 12.31 11.26 -10.70
C THR A 91 12.53 11.18 -12.21
N ASN A 92 11.46 11.02 -13.01
CA ASN A 92 11.55 10.98 -14.48
C ASN A 92 11.95 12.31 -15.12
N LEU A 93 11.84 13.45 -14.41
CA LEU A 93 12.30 14.76 -14.89
C LEU A 93 13.77 15.04 -14.57
N LEU A 94 14.41 14.21 -13.74
CA LEU A 94 15.80 14.38 -13.27
C LEU A 94 16.80 13.45 -13.98
N ILE A 95 16.33 12.64 -14.94
CA ILE A 95 17.12 11.74 -15.79
C ILE A 95 17.11 12.26 -17.22
#